data_AF-A0A737N677-F1
#
_entry.id   AF-A0A737N677-F1
#
_cell.length_a   1.000
_cell.length_b   1.000
_cell.length_c   1.000
_cell.angle_alpha   90.00
_cell.angle_beta   90.00
_cell.angle_gamma   90.00
#
_symmetry.space_group_name_H-M   'P 1'
#
loop_
_entity.id
_entity.type
_entity.pdbx_description
1 polymer ?
#
loop_
_entity_poly.entity_id
_entity_poly.type
_entity_poly.pdbx_seq_one_letter_code
_entity_poly.pdbx_strand_id
1 'polypeptide(L)' 'VQAALQQPDVVALRGDWTLPSDAITDFLKTRGQVAVPFNQVYGPGLPEGEALPTLLTRDAVLQTLKKAKGITQ' A
#
# COMPACT_ATOMS: atom_id res chain seq x y z
N VAL A 1 4.72 -13.02 5.37
CA VAL A 1 4.12 -11.92 4.57
C VAL A 1 2.95 -12.42 3.76
N GLN A 2 3.13 -13.43 2.90
CA GLN A 2 2.05 -13.99 2.06
C GLN A 2 0.77 -14.31 2.84
N ALA A 3 0.86 -15.06 3.95
CA ALA A 3 -0.30 -15.37 4.79
C ALA A 3 -1.03 -14.13 5.33
N ALA A 4 -0.33 -13.02 5.59
CA ALA A 4 -0.95 -11.77 6.03
C ALA A 4 -1.67 -11.05 4.88
N LEU A 5 -1.14 -11.14 3.66
CA LEU A 5 -1.75 -10.57 2.46
C LEU A 5 -2.95 -11.40 1.94
N GLN A 6 -3.06 -12.66 2.34
CA GLN A 6 -4.15 -13.57 1.98
C GLN A 6 -5.26 -13.63 3.04
N GLN A 7 -5.20 -12.78 4.08
CA GLN A 7 -6.28 -12.72 5.06
C GLN A 7 -7.58 -12.22 4.39
N PRO A 8 -8.76 -12.70 4.83
CA PRO A 8 -10.02 -12.40 4.16
C PRO A 8 -10.39 -10.91 4.19
N ASP A 9 -9.85 -10.15 5.14
CA ASP A 9 -10.03 -8.70 5.28
C ASP A 9 -8.97 -7.87 4.51
N VAL A 10 -8.09 -8.51 3.74
CA VAL A 10 -7.05 -7.85 2.95
C VAL A 10 -7.35 -7.98 1.46
N VAL A 11 -7.38 -6.83 0.77
CA VAL A 11 -7.54 -6.76 -0.69
C VAL A 11 -6.23 -6.26 -1.31
N ALA A 12 -5.64 -7.06 -2.19
CA ALA A 12 -4.46 -6.68 -2.94
C ALA A 12 -4.85 -5.98 -4.24
N LEU A 13 -4.34 -4.76 -4.45
CA LEU A 13 -4.49 -4.01 -5.70
C LEU A 13 -3.13 -3.88 -6.39
N ARG A 14 -3.11 -4.05 -7.71
CA ARG A 14 -1.91 -3.88 -8.53
C ARG A 14 -2.20 -2.91 -9.66
N GLY A 15 -1.47 -1.79 -9.69
CA GLY A 15 -1.36 -0.95 -10.87
C GLY A 15 -0.16 -1.37 -11.70
N ASP A 16 -0.38 -1.70 -12.98
CA ASP A 16 0.70 -1.93 -13.92
C ASP A 16 1.02 -0.62 -14.67
N TRP A 17 2.25 -0.16 -14.55
CA TRP A 17 2.73 1.08 -15.18
C TRP A 17 3.94 0.80 -16.10
N THR A 18 3.88 -0.32 -16.83
CA THR A 18 4.84 -0.62 -17.91
C THR A 18 4.58 0.24 -19.15
N LEU A 19 3.34 0.68 -19.34
CA LEU A 19 2.95 1.65 -20.35
C LEU A 19 2.52 2.97 -19.68
N PRO A 20 2.72 4.13 -20.36
CA PRO A 20 2.25 5.41 -19.86
C PRO A 20 0.75 5.36 -19.53
N SER A 21 0.39 5.94 -18.39
CA SER A 21 -0.98 6.03 -17.90
C SER A 21 -1.15 7.31 -17.10
N ASP A 22 -2.00 8.21 -17.58
CA ASP A 22 -2.25 9.50 -16.94
C ASP A 22 -2.89 9.28 -15.55
N ALA A 23 -3.83 8.33 -15.45
CA ALA A 23 -4.48 8.01 -14.17
C ALA A 23 -3.48 7.53 -13.10
N ILE A 24 -2.50 6.69 -13.47
CA ILE A 24 -1.45 6.25 -12.53
C ILE A 24 -0.51 7.41 -12.20
N THR A 25 -0.18 8.23 -13.19
CA THR A 25 0.68 9.41 -13.02
C THR A 25 0.07 10.41 -12.04
N ASP A 26 -1.22 10.74 -12.20
CA ASP A 26 -1.95 11.62 -11.29
C ASP A 26 -2.09 10.99 -9.89
N PHE A 27 -2.37 9.69 -9.81
CA PHE A 27 -2.42 8.98 -8.53
C PHE A 27 -1.10 9.09 -7.74
N LEU A 28 0.05 8.95 -8.42
CA LEU A 28 1.37 9.10 -7.80
C LEU A 28 1.64 10.55 -7.41
N LYS A 29 1.35 11.52 -8.28
CA LYS A 29 1.55 12.95 -8.03
C LYS A 29 0.81 13.44 -6.79
N THR A 30 -0.46 13.04 -6.61
CA THR A 30 -1.24 13.40 -5.41
C THR A 30 -0.61 12.91 -4.10
N ARG A 31 0.29 11.93 -4.16
CA ARG A 31 1.01 11.36 -3.02
C ARG A 31 2.48 11.80 -2.95
N GLY A 32 2.85 12.82 -3.74
CA GLY A 32 4.21 13.35 -3.81
C GLY A 32 5.21 12.40 -4.46
N GLN A 33 4.73 11.39 -5.20
CA GLN A 33 5.55 10.40 -5.87
C GLN A 33 5.56 10.63 -7.38
N VAL A 34 6.69 10.35 -8.01
CA VAL A 34 6.89 10.55 -9.45
C VAL A 34 7.25 9.26 -10.18
N ALA A 35 7.40 8.15 -9.46
CA ALA A 35 7.88 6.89 -10.00
C ALA A 35 7.32 5.67 -9.25
N VAL A 36 7.47 4.51 -9.89
CA VAL A 36 7.27 3.17 -9.30
C VAL A 36 8.64 2.54 -8.97
N PRO A 37 8.74 1.58 -8.03
CA PRO A 37 7.65 0.97 -7.26
C PRO A 37 7.09 1.91 -6.20
N PHE A 38 5.75 1.94 -6.09
CA PHE A 38 5.03 2.63 -5.04
C PHE A 38 4.08 1.65 -4.37
N ASN A 39 4.12 1.59 -3.03
CA ASN A 39 3.25 0.74 -2.24
C ASN A 39 2.62 1.57 -1.13
N GLN A 40 1.34 1.39 -0.88
CA GLN A 40 0.61 2.06 0.19
C GLN A 40 -0.43 1.10 0.76
N VAL A 41 -0.59 1.13 2.07
CA VAL A 41 -1.57 0.31 2.79
C VAL A 41 -2.63 1.23 3.37
N TYR A 42 -3.89 0.85 3.19
CA TYR A 42 -5.04 1.51 3.79
C TYR A 42 -5.74 0.56 4.75
N GLY A 43 -6.49 1.10 5.71
CA GLY A 43 -7.36 0.33 6.56
C GLY A 43 -8.08 1.21 7.59
N PRO A 44 -8.97 0.64 8.41
CA PRO A 44 -9.69 1.41 9.42
C PRO A 44 -8.79 2.16 10.42
N GLY A 45 -7.59 1.64 10.72
CA GLY A 45 -6.58 2.33 11.53
C GLY A 45 -5.69 3.31 10.77
N LEU A 46 -5.74 3.29 9.43
CA LEU A 46 -4.97 4.15 8.53
C LEU A 46 -5.89 4.64 7.39
N PRO A 47 -6.89 5.49 7.68
CA PRO A 47 -7.88 5.92 6.68
C PRO A 47 -7.25 6.74 5.55
N GLU A 48 -6.21 7.53 5.84
CA GLU A 48 -5.44 8.28 4.84
C GLU A 48 -4.37 7.41 4.13
N GLY A 49 -4.15 6.19 4.64
CA GLY A 49 -3.15 5.24 4.18
C GLY A 49 -1.72 5.60 4.56
N GLU A 50 -0.86 4.58 4.71
CA GLU A 50 0.57 4.73 5.00
C GLU A 50 1.39 4.23 3.81
N ALA A 51 2.19 5.13 3.23
CA ALA A 51 3.09 4.79 2.14
C ALA A 51 4.27 3.97 2.68
N LEU A 52 4.59 2.88 1.99
CA LEU A 52 5.71 2.02 2.33
C LEU A 52 7.01 2.47 1.63
N PRO A 53 8.18 2.14 2.20
CA PRO A 53 9.45 2.33 1.52
C PRO A 53 9.49 1.62 0.16
N THR A 54 10.22 2.17 -0.80
CA THR A 54 10.41 1.55 -2.12
C THR A 54 11.04 0.16 -2.02
N LEU A 55 12.04 0.01 -1.16
CA LEU A 55 12.59 -1.27 -0.78
C LEU A 55 11.76 -1.87 0.37
N LEU A 56 10.91 -2.83 0.04
CA LEU A 56 10.07 -3.48 1.01
C LEU A 56 10.88 -4.44 1.90
N THR A 57 10.72 -4.27 3.22
CA THR A 57 11.14 -5.26 4.20
C THR A 57 9.92 -6.00 4.73
N ARG A 58 10.11 -7.28 5.10
CA ARG A 58 9.06 -8.08 5.73
C ARG A 58 8.45 -7.38 6.95
N ASP A 59 9.30 -6.76 7.74
CA ASP A 59 8.91 -6.06 8.95
C ASP A 59 8.04 -4.84 8.65
N ALA A 60 8.47 -3.94 7.76
CA ALA A 60 7.69 -2.77 7.37
C ALA A 60 6.29 -3.15 6.86
N VAL A 61 6.19 -4.19 6.02
CA VAL A 61 4.91 -4.67 5.50
C VAL A 61 4.01 -5.19 6.63
N LEU A 62 4.53 -6.05 7.51
CA LEU A 62 3.74 -6.66 8.57
C LEU A 62 3.31 -5.65 9.64
N GLN A 63 4.18 -4.71 10.00
CA GLN A 63 3.84 -3.66 10.96
C GLN A 63 2.76 -2.74 10.40
N THR A 64 2.89 -2.32 9.15
CA THR A 64 1.91 -1.43 8.52
C THR A 64 0.55 -2.09 8.37
N LEU A 65 0.50 -3.38 7.99
CA LEU A 65 -0.76 -4.14 7.96
C LEU A 65 -1.41 -4.25 9.35
N LYS A 66 -0.62 -4.42 10.41
CA LYS A 66 -1.15 -4.42 11.79
C LYS A 66 -1.73 -3.06 12.17
N LYS A 67 -1.04 -1.96 11.86
CA LYS A 67 -1.56 -0.60 12.09
C LYS A 67 -2.85 -0.37 11.31
N ALA A 68 -2.90 -0.81 10.04
CA ALA A 68 -4.03 -0.63 9.14
C ALA A 68 -5.32 -1.27 9.67
N LYS A 69 -5.25 -2.43 10.34
CA LYS A 69 -6.40 -3.07 10.98
C LYS A 69 -7.03 -2.22 12.10
N GLY A 70 -6.31 -1.23 12.62
CA GLY A 70 -6.77 -0.39 13.73
C GLY A 70 -6.86 -1.15 15.06
N ILE A 71 -7.44 -0.50 16.08
CA ILE A 71 -7.72 -1.17 17.35
C ILE A 71 -8.92 -2.09 17.13
N THR A 72 -8.66 -3.36 16.83
CA THR A 72 -9.66 -4.39 17.07
C THR A 72 -9.63 -4.64 18.58
N GLN A 73 -10.63 -4.11 19.31
CA GLN A 73 -10.88 -4.54 20.69
C GLN A 73 -11.25 -6.02 20.72
#